data_AF-A0A293MFY0-F1
#
_entry.id   AF-A0A293MFY0-F1
#
_cell.length_a   1.000
_cell.length_b   1.000
_cell.length_c   1.000
_cell.angle_alpha   90.00
_cell.angle_beta   90.00
_cell.angle_gamma   90.00
#
_symmetry.space_group_name_H-M   'P 1'
#
loop_
_entity.id
_entity.type
_entity.pdbx_description
1 polymer ?
#
loop_
_entity_poly.entity_id
_entity_poly.type
_entity_poly.pdbx_seq_one_letter_code
_entity_poly.pdbx_strand_id
1 'polypeptide(L)'
;MPALRCSGHAATCLELPLRRRRSLMKVAGRHFWTPPAFDEIKHRKSNPTTKRSSRLAAQYAEACVSLGTRRNVTVVDLRSEMLKHENWQDMLTDGLHFAKRGSQLVALNWWLHFCCRNWKNSPLAFQCFSQKVRHFTERIPKVCC
;
A
#
# COMPACT_ATOMS: atom_id res chain seq x y z
N MET A 1 33.60 -3.11 11.59
CA MET A 1 32.70 -2.44 10.61
C MET A 1 31.32 -2.29 11.24
N PRO A 2 30.93 -1.16 11.85
CA PRO A 2 29.63 -1.04 12.49
C PRO A 2 28.54 -0.66 11.48
N ALA A 3 27.46 -1.45 11.45
CA ALA A 3 26.25 -1.18 10.69
C ALA A 3 25.56 0.10 11.20
N LEU A 4 25.28 1.04 10.29
CA LEU A 4 24.62 2.30 10.58
C LEU A 4 23.19 2.08 11.12
N ARG A 5 22.94 2.72 12.28
CA ARG A 5 21.65 2.93 12.92
C ARG A 5 20.70 3.74 12.02
N CYS A 6 19.94 3.08 11.14
CA CYS A 6 18.85 3.73 10.39
C CYS A 6 17.44 3.28 10.84
N SER A 7 17.33 2.33 11.76
CA SER A 7 16.04 1.76 12.19
C SER A 7 15.19 2.69 13.09
N GLY A 8 15.79 3.70 13.73
CA GLY A 8 15.09 4.55 14.71
C GLY A 8 14.28 5.74 14.14
N HIS A 9 14.71 6.33 13.03
CA HIS A 9 14.09 7.56 12.50
C HIS A 9 12.80 7.31 11.72
N ALA A 10 12.75 6.25 10.90
CA ALA A 10 11.57 5.93 10.09
C ALA A 10 10.34 5.60 10.98
N ALA A 11 10.56 4.86 12.07
CA ALA A 11 9.50 4.53 13.03
C ALA A 11 8.97 5.77 13.76
N THR A 12 9.85 6.67 14.20
CA THR A 12 9.47 7.89 14.92
C THR A 12 8.63 8.84 14.06
N CYS A 13 8.95 9.00 12.76
CA CYS A 13 8.18 9.82 11.84
C CYS A 13 6.77 9.27 11.55
N LEU A 14 6.58 7.95 11.56
CA LEU A 14 5.28 7.29 11.32
C LEU A 14 4.40 7.22 12.59
N GLU A 15 5.01 7.28 13.78
CA GLU A 15 4.32 7.22 15.07
C GLU A 15 3.62 8.54 15.43
N LEU A 16 4.17 9.70 15.06
CA LEU A 16 3.61 11.02 15.39
C LEU A 16 2.21 11.27 14.76
N PRO A 17 1.97 10.98 13.46
CA PRO A 17 0.64 11.08 12.87
C PRO A 17 -0.42 10.20 13.56
N LEU A 18 -0.02 9.00 14.04
CA LEU A 18 -0.93 8.10 14.77
C LEU A 18 -1.31 8.62 16.15
N ARG A 19 -0.36 9.23 16.86
CA ARG A 19 -0.60 9.77 18.20
C ARG A 19 -1.50 11.00 18.14
N ARG A 20 -1.27 11.93 17.19
CA ARG A 20 -2.08 13.15 17.05
C ARG A 20 -3.49 12.89 16.51
N ARG A 21 -3.71 11.84 15.69
CA ARG A 21 -5.04 11.53 15.13
C ARG A 21 -5.93 10.68 16.05
N ARG A 22 -5.48 10.35 17.27
CA ARG A 22 -6.26 9.51 18.20
C ARG A 22 -7.51 10.23 18.75
N SER A 23 -7.50 11.56 18.84
CA SER A 23 -8.63 12.36 19.36
C SER A 23 -9.67 12.78 18.32
N LEU A 24 -9.31 12.88 17.03
CA LEU A 24 -10.12 13.54 16.01
C LEU A 24 -10.92 12.60 15.08
N MET A 25 -10.65 11.30 15.06
CA MET A 25 -11.31 10.37 14.12
C MET A 25 -11.59 9.01 14.78
N LYS A 26 -12.66 8.93 15.56
CA LYS A 26 -13.28 7.63 15.94
C LYS A 26 -14.12 7.03 14.80
N VAL A 27 -14.35 7.78 13.71
CA VAL A 27 -15.37 7.46 12.70
C VAL A 27 -14.80 6.94 11.37
N ALA A 28 -13.53 7.19 11.04
CA ALA A 28 -12.91 6.68 9.81
C ALA A 28 -11.84 5.63 10.14
N GLY A 29 -11.99 4.41 9.62
CA GLY A 29 -11.03 3.33 9.83
C GLY A 29 -9.61 3.77 9.44
N ARG A 30 -8.65 3.62 10.37
CA ARG A 30 -7.23 3.90 10.09
C ARG A 30 -6.71 2.82 9.16
N HIS A 31 -6.21 3.23 8.00
CA HIS A 31 -5.50 2.38 7.06
C HIS A 31 -4.12 2.95 6.84
N PHE A 32 -3.10 2.10 6.93
CA PHE A 32 -1.76 2.42 6.49
C PHE A 32 -1.51 1.89 5.11
N TRP A 33 -0.74 2.64 4.35
CA TRP A 33 -0.34 2.27 3.02
C TRP A 33 1.19 2.22 3.03
N THR A 34 1.76 1.07 2.67
CA THR A 34 3.22 0.99 2.52
C THR A 34 3.62 1.85 1.31
N PRO A 35 4.81 2.48 1.33
CA PRO A 35 5.35 3.07 0.12
C PRO A 35 5.41 1.99 -0.99
N PRO A 36 5.05 2.32 -2.24
CA PRO A 36 5.10 1.40 -3.36
C PRO A 36 6.52 0.95 -3.68
N ALA A 37 6.64 -0.06 -4.56
CA ALA A 37 7.92 -0.39 -5.18
C ALA A 37 8.46 0.83 -5.94
N PHE A 38 9.78 1.04 -5.85
CA PHE A 38 10.46 2.21 -6.42
C PHE A 38 11.50 1.75 -7.45
N ASP A 39 11.34 2.20 -8.69
CA ASP A 39 12.28 1.92 -9.77
C ASP A 39 13.35 3.00 -9.80
N GLU A 40 14.44 2.70 -9.10
CA GLU A 40 15.58 3.60 -8.96
C GLU A 40 16.29 3.85 -10.30
N ILE A 41 16.31 2.88 -11.21
CA ILE A 41 17.00 3.02 -12.50
C ILE A 41 16.21 3.99 -13.38
N LYS A 42 14.89 3.80 -13.49
CA LYS A 42 14.01 4.67 -14.29
C LYS A 42 13.93 6.06 -13.68
N HIS A 43 13.87 6.18 -12.35
CA HIS A 43 13.81 7.47 -11.67
C HIS A 43 15.13 8.25 -11.75
N ARG A 44 16.28 7.58 -11.74
CA ARG A 44 17.57 8.26 -11.91
C ARG A 44 17.73 8.84 -13.31
N LYS A 45 17.13 8.23 -14.34
CA LYS A 45 17.13 8.79 -15.71
C LYS A 45 16.37 10.11 -15.81
N SER A 46 15.24 10.24 -15.10
CA SER A 46 14.45 11.47 -15.09
C SER A 46 14.93 12.47 -14.03
N ASN A 47 15.55 12.00 -12.94
CA ASN A 47 16.07 12.82 -11.86
C ASN A 47 17.44 12.32 -11.35
N PRO A 48 18.55 12.73 -11.98
CA PRO A 48 19.89 12.28 -11.65
C PRO A 48 20.37 12.64 -10.24
N THR A 49 19.79 13.69 -9.64
CA THR A 49 20.20 14.22 -8.32
C THR A 49 19.48 13.55 -7.15
N THR A 50 18.60 12.59 -7.43
CA THR A 50 17.78 11.93 -6.42
C THR A 50 18.63 11.14 -5.41
N LYS A 51 18.37 11.34 -4.12
CA LYS A 51 18.93 10.53 -3.03
C LYS A 51 18.01 9.36 -2.64
N ARG A 52 16.90 9.17 -3.36
CA ARG A 52 15.95 8.08 -3.10
C ARG A 52 16.55 6.76 -3.58
N SER A 53 16.38 5.71 -2.79
CA SER A 53 16.81 4.37 -3.16
C SER A 53 15.72 3.35 -2.93
N SER A 54 15.74 2.31 -3.76
CA SER A 54 14.84 1.15 -3.66
C SER A 54 14.93 0.46 -2.29
N ARG A 55 16.15 0.40 -1.74
CA ARG A 55 16.43 -0.12 -0.39
C ARG A 55 15.75 0.70 0.70
N LEU A 56 15.81 2.03 0.64
CA LEU A 56 15.13 2.87 1.63
C LEU A 56 13.62 2.69 1.55
N ALA A 57 13.04 2.66 0.34
CA ALA A 57 11.61 2.40 0.16
C ALA A 57 11.18 1.07 0.80
N ALA A 58 11.98 0.01 0.64
CA ALA A 58 11.73 -1.29 1.28
C ALA A 58 11.74 -1.20 2.82
N GLN A 59 12.73 -0.52 3.41
CA GLN A 59 12.81 -0.35 4.86
C GLN A 59 11.59 0.39 5.43
N TYR A 60 11.09 1.41 4.72
CA TYR A 60 9.86 2.10 5.13
C TYR A 60 8.62 1.21 4.98
N ALA A 61 8.54 0.38 3.94
CA ALA A 61 7.44 -0.58 3.79
C ALA A 61 7.41 -1.59 4.95
N GLU A 62 8.54 -2.18 5.28
CA GLU A 62 8.67 -3.09 6.43
C GLU A 62 8.31 -2.40 7.75
N ALA A 63 8.75 -1.17 7.95
CA ALA A 63 8.41 -0.39 9.14
C ALA A 63 6.90 -0.11 9.24
N CYS A 64 6.23 0.21 8.12
CA CYS A 64 4.78 0.41 8.06
C CYS A 64 4.01 -0.87 8.43
N VAL A 65 4.39 -2.02 7.86
CA VAL A 65 3.77 -3.32 8.18
C VAL A 65 3.97 -3.65 9.66
N SER A 66 5.21 -3.57 10.14
CA SER A 66 5.56 -3.84 11.53
C SER A 66 4.79 -2.93 12.51
N LEU A 67 4.65 -1.64 12.18
CA LEU A 67 3.90 -0.67 12.97
C LEU A 67 2.41 -0.99 13.00
N GLY A 68 1.81 -1.30 11.85
CA GLY A 68 0.40 -1.64 11.77
C GLY A 68 0.06 -2.88 12.59
N THR A 69 0.90 -3.93 12.52
CA THR A 69 0.78 -5.12 13.36
C THR A 69 0.83 -4.76 14.84
N ARG A 70 1.82 -3.98 15.30
CA ARG A 70 1.94 -3.58 16.71
C ARG A 70 0.76 -2.72 17.20
N ARG A 71 0.14 -1.94 16.31
CA ARG A 71 -0.93 -0.99 16.65
C ARG A 71 -2.34 -1.51 16.36
N ASN A 72 -2.46 -2.75 15.88
CA ASN A 72 -3.70 -3.34 15.39
C ASN A 72 -4.41 -2.42 14.37
N VAL A 73 -3.64 -1.87 13.43
CA VAL A 73 -4.13 -1.03 12.33
C VAL A 73 -3.94 -1.79 11.03
N THR A 74 -4.97 -1.79 10.19
CA THR A 74 -4.90 -2.43 8.87
C THR A 74 -3.86 -1.75 8.00
N VAL A 75 -2.96 -2.54 7.42
CA VAL A 75 -1.94 -2.09 6.47
C VAL A 75 -2.24 -2.70 5.11
N VAL A 76 -2.25 -1.86 4.08
CA VAL A 76 -2.27 -2.24 2.67
C VAL A 76 -0.81 -2.25 2.20
N ASP A 77 -0.27 -3.44 1.96
CA ASP A 77 1.12 -3.60 1.52
C ASP A 77 1.26 -3.48 0.00
N LEU A 78 1.15 -2.24 -0.49
CA LEU A 78 1.28 -1.92 -1.91
C LEU A 78 2.60 -2.38 -2.51
N ARG A 79 3.71 -2.32 -1.76
CA ARG A 79 5.01 -2.76 -2.27
C ARG A 79 4.97 -4.22 -2.68
N SER A 80 4.52 -5.08 -1.76
CA SER A 80 4.43 -6.51 -2.02
C SER A 80 3.43 -6.81 -3.14
N GLU A 81 2.28 -6.13 -3.18
CA GLU A 81 1.30 -6.29 -4.26
C GLU A 81 1.89 -5.91 -5.64
N MET A 82 2.64 -4.82 -5.73
CA MET A 82 3.30 -4.45 -6.98
C MET A 82 4.32 -5.51 -7.42
N LEU A 83 5.18 -5.96 -6.49
CA LEU A 83 6.26 -6.90 -6.80
C LEU A 83 5.78 -8.30 -7.22
N LYS A 84 4.50 -8.65 -7.02
CA LYS A 84 3.90 -9.88 -7.57
C LYS A 84 3.78 -9.85 -9.10
N HIS A 85 3.88 -8.68 -9.72
CA HIS A 85 3.82 -8.52 -11.16
C HIS A 85 5.23 -8.43 -11.74
N GLU A 86 5.59 -9.29 -12.69
CA GLU A 86 6.92 -9.27 -13.34
C GLU A 86 7.24 -7.89 -13.93
N ASN A 87 6.26 -7.27 -14.60
CA ASN A 87 6.38 -5.94 -15.21
C ASN A 87 5.84 -4.83 -14.31
N TRP A 88 6.19 -4.83 -13.02
CA TRP A 88 5.71 -3.82 -12.07
C TRP A 88 6.26 -2.42 -12.38
N GLN A 89 7.41 -2.30 -13.05
CA GLN A 89 8.01 -1.02 -13.44
C GLN A 89 7.11 -0.23 -14.40
N ASP A 90 6.27 -0.92 -15.18
CA ASP A 90 5.28 -0.30 -16.07
C ASP A 90 4.08 0.27 -15.31
N MET A 91 3.95 -0.05 -14.03
CA MET A 91 2.98 0.59 -13.15
C MET A 91 3.43 1.99 -12.74
N LEU A 92 4.65 2.40 -13.09
CA LEU A 92 5.25 3.70 -12.78
C LEU A 92 5.58 4.48 -14.06
N THR A 93 5.29 5.77 -14.08
CA THR A 93 5.61 6.65 -15.22
C THR A 93 7.10 6.94 -15.28
N ASP A 94 7.67 7.39 -14.17
CA ASP A 94 9.04 7.89 -14.04
C ASP A 94 9.84 7.10 -12.98
N GLY A 95 9.35 5.94 -12.58
CA GLY A 95 9.93 5.12 -11.51
C GLY A 95 9.53 5.54 -10.08
N LEU A 96 8.71 6.60 -9.92
CA LEU A 96 8.14 7.02 -8.63
C LEU A 96 6.62 7.19 -8.69
N HIS A 97 6.11 7.92 -9.67
CA HIS A 97 4.68 8.22 -9.82
C HIS A 97 3.95 7.09 -10.53
N PHE A 98 2.72 6.80 -10.11
CA PHE A 98 1.92 5.75 -10.73
C PHE A 98 1.50 6.13 -12.15
N ALA A 99 1.68 5.17 -13.06
CA ALA A 99 0.98 5.15 -14.35
C ALA A 99 -0.45 4.62 -14.15
N LYS A 100 -1.27 4.68 -15.21
CA LYS A 100 -2.68 4.22 -15.20
C LYS A 100 -2.84 2.83 -14.54
N ARG A 101 -1.97 1.88 -14.89
CA ARG A 101 -1.99 0.51 -14.34
C ARG A 101 -1.72 0.49 -12.83
N GLY A 102 -0.75 1.28 -12.35
CA GLY A 102 -0.45 1.40 -10.92
C GLY A 102 -1.60 2.04 -10.14
N SER A 103 -2.22 3.10 -10.69
CA SER A 103 -3.39 3.75 -10.08
C SER A 103 -4.59 2.80 -9.99
N GLN A 104 -4.79 1.93 -10.98
CA GLN A 104 -5.83 0.90 -10.94
C GLN A 104 -5.58 -0.15 -9.85
N LEU A 105 -4.34 -0.61 -9.69
CA LEU A 105 -3.95 -1.54 -8.63
C LEU A 105 -4.26 -0.94 -7.24
N VAL A 106 -3.90 0.33 -7.05
CA VAL A 106 -4.21 1.12 -5.84
C VAL A 106 -5.71 1.19 -5.59
N ALA A 107 -6.51 1.56 -6.60
CA ALA A 107 -7.95 1.67 -6.47
C ALA A 107 -8.61 0.32 -6.14
N LEU A 108 -8.16 -0.78 -6.76
CA LEU A 108 -8.65 -2.14 -6.48
C LEU A 108 -8.34 -2.56 -5.04
N ASN A 109 -7.11 -2.33 -4.56
CA ASN A 109 -6.74 -2.63 -3.18
C ASN A 109 -7.55 -1.80 -2.18
N TRP A 110 -7.74 -0.51 -2.46
CA TRP A 110 -8.63 0.34 -1.65
C TRP A 110 -10.04 -0.24 -1.58
N TRP A 111 -10.61 -0.61 -2.73
CA TRP A 111 -11.96 -1.14 -2.83
C TRP A 111 -12.11 -2.47 -2.07
N LEU A 112 -11.15 -3.39 -2.21
CA LEU A 112 -11.16 -4.67 -1.49
C LEU A 112 -11.14 -4.46 0.04
N HIS A 113 -10.24 -3.61 0.53
CA HIS A 113 -10.16 -3.31 1.96
C HIS A 113 -11.39 -2.57 2.49
N PHE A 114 -11.97 -1.67 1.68
CA PHE A 114 -13.20 -0.96 2.04
C PHE A 114 -14.41 -1.90 2.07
N CYS A 115 -14.61 -2.71 1.04
CA CYS A 115 -15.73 -3.63 0.92
C CYS A 115 -15.70 -4.72 2.00
N CYS A 116 -14.54 -5.33 2.26
CA CYS A 116 -14.45 -6.36 3.32
C CYS A 116 -14.77 -5.80 4.71
N ARG A 117 -14.53 -4.51 4.97
CA ARG A 117 -14.87 -3.86 6.25
C ARG A 117 -16.31 -3.37 6.33
N ASN A 118 -16.84 -2.83 5.25
CA ASN A 118 -18.20 -2.25 5.22
C ASN A 118 -19.27 -3.24 4.74
N TRP A 119 -18.90 -4.46 4.37
CA TRP A 119 -19.83 -5.55 4.01
C TRP A 119 -20.92 -5.76 5.07
N LYS A 120 -20.57 -5.69 6.36
CA LYS A 120 -21.53 -5.88 7.46
C LYS A 120 -22.53 -4.72 7.62
N ASN A 121 -22.25 -3.56 7.02
CA ASN A 121 -22.99 -2.31 7.22
C ASN A 121 -23.58 -1.73 5.92
N SER A 122 -23.53 -2.46 4.80
CA SER A 122 -24.00 -1.97 3.50
C SER A 122 -25.11 -2.86 2.91
N PRO A 123 -26.36 -2.38 2.85
CA PRO A 123 -27.48 -3.09 2.22
C PRO A 123 -27.25 -3.41 0.73
N LEU A 124 -26.32 -2.71 0.08
CA LEU A 124 -26.03 -2.83 -1.36
C LEU A 124 -25.00 -3.92 -1.71
N ALA A 125 -24.37 -4.54 -0.71
CA ALA A 125 -23.33 -5.57 -0.95
C ALA A 125 -23.90 -6.83 -1.62
N PHE A 126 -25.20 -7.10 -1.50
CA PHE A 126 -25.85 -8.26 -2.12
C PHE A 126 -26.05 -8.13 -3.64
N GLN A 127 -26.17 -6.90 -4.19
CA GLN A 127 -26.48 -6.71 -5.61
C GLN A 127 -25.25 -6.61 -6.52
N CYS A 128 -24.09 -6.18 -6.02
CA CYS A 128 -22.91 -5.96 -6.87
C CYS A 128 -22.20 -7.28 -7.26
N PHE A 129 -22.32 -8.34 -6.46
CA PHE A 129 -21.69 -9.63 -6.74
C PHE A 129 -22.35 -10.40 -7.89
N SER A 130 -23.64 -10.15 -8.16
CA SER A 130 -24.42 -10.92 -9.15
C SER A 130 -24.17 -10.51 -10.61
N GLN A 131 -23.86 -9.24 -10.88
CA GLN A 131 -23.94 -8.71 -12.26
C GLN A 131 -22.64 -8.30 -12.93
N LYS A 132 -21.50 -8.16 -12.23
CA LYS A 132 -20.28 -7.61 -12.90
C LYS A 132 -18.92 -8.19 -12.51
N VAL A 133 -18.88 -9.41 -11.99
CA VAL A 133 -17.61 -10.14 -11.77
C VAL A 133 -17.64 -11.56 -12.36
N ARG A 134 -18.22 -11.73 -13.56
CA ARG A 134 -18.07 -12.96 -14.37
C ARG A 134 -16.98 -12.88 -15.44
N HIS A 135 -16.28 -11.75 -15.59
CA HIS A 135 -15.21 -11.58 -16.58
C HIS A 135 -13.82 -11.30 -15.96
N PHE A 136 -13.70 -11.28 -14.63
CA PHE A 136 -12.43 -10.93 -13.96
C PHE A 136 -12.01 -11.92 -12.84
N THR A 137 -12.81 -12.96 -12.60
CA THR A 137 -12.74 -13.82 -11.40
C THR A 137 -11.84 -15.04 -11.52
N GLU A 138 -11.20 -15.30 -12.66
CA GLU A 138 -10.30 -16.46 -12.77
C GLU A 138 -8.96 -16.29 -12.03
N ARG A 139 -8.69 -15.13 -11.42
CA ARG A 139 -7.38 -14.83 -10.81
C ARG A 139 -7.40 -14.21 -9.40
N ILE A 140 -8.50 -14.30 -8.67
CA ILE A 140 -8.53 -13.91 -7.26
C ILE A 140 -8.54 -15.20 -6.41
N PRO A 141 -7.47 -15.51 -5.66
CA PRO A 141 -7.47 -16.68 -4.81
C PRO A 141 -8.55 -16.54 -3.74
N LYS A 142 -9.28 -17.64 -3.51
CA LYS A 142 -10.33 -17.81 -2.49
C LYS A 142 -9.71 -17.68 -1.10
N VAL A 143 -9.42 -16.46 -0.65
CA VAL A 143 -8.90 -16.21 0.70
C VAL A 143 -9.63 -15.02 1.30
N CYS A 144 -10.94 -15.16 1.47
CA CYS A 144 -11.78 -14.31 2.34
C CYS A 144 -13.17 -14.96 2.46
N CYS A 145 -13.23 -16.12 3.11
CA CYS A 145 -14.37 -16.57 3.89
C CYS A 145 -13.82 -17.07 5.23
#